data_AF-A0A090UZV9-F1
#
_entry.id   AF-A0A090UZV9-F1
#
_cell.length_a   1.000
_cell.length_b   1.000
_cell.length_c   1.000
_cell.angle_alpha   90.00
_cell.angle_beta   90.00
_cell.angle_gamma   90.00
#
_symmetry.space_group_name_H-M   'P 1'
#
loop_
_entity.id
_entity.type
_entity.pdbx_description
1 polymer ?
#
loop_
_entity_poly.entity_id
_entity_poly.type
_entity_poly.pdbx_seq_one_letter_code
_entity_poly.pdbx_strand_id
1 'polypeptide(L)'
;MLLKSDADFMSADFYSLQNNASAVLGANLLNSDVFFLMPGQLSKSLSGQSSPEARYVGIMGEYQALDGKKWRMSLPLPVPGEKHIYQFWKGSAEELQATLFFDVNGIRVISQ
;
A
#
# COMPACT_ATOMS: atom_id res chain seq x y z
N MET A 1 2.81 2.51 3.28
CA MET A 1 2.14 3.40 4.26
C MET A 1 1.06 2.62 4.98
N LEU A 2 0.94 2.77 6.29
CA LEU A 2 -0.15 2.24 7.12
C LEU A 2 -1.11 3.39 7.43
N LEU A 3 -2.40 3.20 7.17
CA LEU A 3 -3.38 4.29 7.15
C LEU A 3 -4.63 3.99 8.00
N LYS A 4 -5.18 5.03 8.66
CA LYS A 4 -6.51 5.00 9.29
C LYS A 4 -7.63 5.10 8.25
N SER A 5 -7.41 5.91 7.21
CA SER A 5 -8.30 6.11 6.06
C SER A 5 -7.44 6.32 4.82
N ASP A 6 -7.91 5.83 3.67
CA ASP A 6 -7.24 5.98 2.39
C ASP A 6 -7.77 7.15 1.54
N ALA A 7 -8.78 7.89 2.01
CA ALA A 7 -9.43 8.93 1.21
C ALA A 7 -8.47 10.06 0.77
N ASP A 8 -7.70 10.62 1.70
CA ASP A 8 -6.70 11.65 1.40
C ASP A 8 -5.57 11.07 0.54
N PHE A 9 -5.16 9.84 0.85
CA PHE A 9 -4.16 9.13 0.08
C PHE A 9 -4.60 8.89 -1.36
N MET A 10 -5.87 8.55 -1.60
CA MET A 10 -6.45 8.25 -2.91
C MET A 10 -6.90 9.49 -3.69
N SER A 11 -6.95 10.67 -3.06
CA SER A 11 -7.29 11.94 -3.71
C SER A 11 -6.08 12.84 -3.96
N ALA A 12 -4.99 12.67 -3.21
CA ALA A 12 -3.78 13.45 -3.37
C ALA A 12 -3.10 13.29 -4.74
N ASP A 13 -2.40 14.32 -5.18
CA ASP A 13 -1.51 14.23 -6.33
C ASP A 13 -0.18 13.53 -5.97
N PHE A 14 0.54 13.10 -7.00
CA PHE A 14 1.79 12.37 -6.86
C PHE A 14 2.87 13.19 -6.12
N TYR A 15 3.06 14.46 -6.50
CA TYR A 15 4.16 15.27 -5.98
C TYR A 15 3.94 15.65 -4.52
N SER A 16 2.70 15.91 -4.12
CA SER A 16 2.35 16.16 -2.73
C SER A 16 2.68 14.96 -1.84
N LEU A 17 2.32 13.74 -2.27
CA LEU A 17 2.65 12.51 -1.54
C LEU A 17 4.15 12.22 -1.52
N GLN A 18 4.85 12.39 -2.65
CA GLN A 18 6.29 12.19 -2.75
C GLN A 18 7.08 13.16 -1.86
N ASN A 19 6.69 14.44 -1.85
CA ASN A 19 7.41 15.46 -1.11
C ASN A 19 7.12 15.42 0.39
N ASN A 20 5.85 15.27 0.79
CA ASN A 20 5.45 15.32 2.20
C ASN A 20 4.14 14.57 2.48
N ALA A 21 4.17 13.24 2.39
CA ALA A 21 3.03 12.40 2.74
C ALA A 21 2.45 12.71 4.14
N SER A 22 3.28 13.01 5.14
CA SER A 22 2.80 13.33 6.50
C SER A 22 1.98 14.60 6.56
N ALA A 23 2.33 15.64 5.79
CA ALA A 23 1.53 16.87 5.72
C ALA A 23 0.22 16.66 4.96
N VAL A 24 0.22 15.84 3.91
CA VAL A 24 -0.96 15.55 3.10
C VAL A 24 -1.96 14.67 3.86
N LEU A 25 -1.47 13.65 4.56
CA LEU A 25 -2.28 12.62 5.18
C LEU A 25 -2.58 12.92 6.66
N GLY A 26 -1.77 13.75 7.31
CA GLY A 26 -1.95 14.14 8.70
C GLY A 26 -2.15 12.94 9.62
N ALA A 27 -3.22 12.98 10.43
CA ALA A 27 -3.56 11.93 11.38
C ALA A 27 -4.00 10.59 10.71
N ASN A 28 -4.27 10.58 9.40
CA ASN A 28 -4.59 9.37 8.68
C ASN A 28 -3.34 8.52 8.39
N LEU A 29 -2.13 9.09 8.44
CA LEU A 29 -0.88 8.33 8.32
C LEU A 29 -0.44 7.80 9.69
N LEU A 30 -0.46 6.49 9.85
CA LEU A 30 0.01 5.81 11.06
C LEU A 30 1.50 5.52 11.00
N ASN A 31 1.97 5.05 9.85
CA ASN A 31 3.36 4.71 9.62
C ASN A 31 3.68 4.75 8.12
N SER A 32 4.96 4.94 7.78
CA SER A 32 5.42 4.90 6.40
C SER A 32 6.83 4.31 6.31
N ASP A 33 7.00 3.41 5.34
CA ASP A 33 8.29 2.83 4.99
C ASP A 33 8.53 3.01 3.49
N VAL A 34 9.79 3.26 3.13
CA VAL A 34 10.24 3.45 1.76
C VAL A 34 11.35 2.46 1.46
N PHE A 35 11.30 1.85 0.28
CA PHE A 35 12.35 0.95 -0.19
C PHE A 35 12.51 1.07 -1.70
N PHE A 36 13.69 0.66 -2.18
CA PHE A 36 13.99 0.61 -3.60
C PHE A 36 13.91 -0.84 -4.12
N LEU A 37 13.39 -0.97 -5.34
CA LEU A 37 13.40 -2.19 -6.13
C LEU A 37 14.40 -2.06 -7.27
N MET A 38 15.27 -3.05 -7.42
CA MET A 38 16.18 -3.12 -8.56
C MET A 38 15.51 -3.82 -9.75
N PRO A 39 15.77 -3.42 -11.01
CA PRO A 39 15.33 -4.18 -12.17
C PRO A 39 15.80 -5.64 -12.08
N GLY A 40 14.90 -6.60 -12.30
CA GLY A 40 15.19 -8.04 -12.18
C GLY A 40 15.15 -8.60 -10.76
N GLN A 41 14.88 -7.76 -9.74
CA GLN A 41 14.64 -8.25 -8.39
C GLN A 41 13.33 -9.06 -8.34
N LEU A 42 13.45 -10.37 -8.06
CA LEU A 42 12.32 -11.30 -8.11
C LEU A 42 11.41 -11.22 -6.89
N SER A 43 11.95 -10.86 -5.73
CA SER A 43 11.16 -10.71 -4.51
C SER A 43 11.82 -9.73 -3.53
N LYS A 44 10.96 -9.02 -2.80
CA LYS A 44 11.31 -8.22 -1.63
C LYS A 44 10.13 -8.36 -0.66
N SER A 45 10.42 -8.79 0.56
CA SER A 45 9.42 -8.80 1.63
C SER A 45 9.59 -7.54 2.47
N LEU A 46 8.49 -6.83 2.69
CA LEU A 46 8.40 -5.75 3.68
C LEU A 46 7.42 -6.21 4.75
N SER A 47 7.88 -6.25 5.99
CA SER A 47 7.05 -6.54 7.16
C SER A 47 6.90 -5.29 8.00
N GLY A 48 5.76 -5.16 8.66
CA GLY A 48 5.45 -4.05 9.55
C GLY A 48 4.45 -4.49 10.60
N GLN A 49 4.47 -3.82 11.75
CA GLN A 49 3.47 -4.05 12.78
C GLN A 49 2.20 -3.29 12.43
N SER A 50 1.06 -3.99 12.47
CA SER A 50 -0.24 -3.34 12.35
C SER A 50 -0.60 -2.59 13.64
N SER A 51 -1.55 -1.65 13.53
CA SER A 51 -2.11 -0.91 14.67
C SER A 51 -3.61 -1.20 14.77
N PRO A 52 -4.21 -1.18 15.97
CA PRO A 52 -5.68 -1.29 16.12
C PRO A 52 -6.47 -0.25 15.31
N GLU A 53 -5.85 0.91 15.03
CA GLU A 53 -6.43 1.98 14.23
C GLU A 53 -6.21 1.80 12.72
N ALA A 54 -5.36 0.85 12.31
CA ALA A 54 -5.04 0.65 10.90
C ALA A 54 -6.20 -0.02 10.16
N ARG A 55 -6.56 0.58 9.03
CA ARG A 55 -7.63 0.10 8.15
C ARG A 55 -7.17 -0.12 6.72
N TYR A 56 -6.06 0.49 6.31
CA TYR A 56 -5.54 0.34 4.96
C TYR A 56 -4.01 0.29 4.94
N VAL A 57 -3.48 -0.40 3.94
CA VAL A 57 -2.08 -0.29 3.52
C VAL A 57 -2.07 0.48 2.20
N GLY A 58 -1.50 1.68 2.22
CA GLY A 58 -1.26 2.49 1.03
C GLY A 58 0.08 2.14 0.39
N ILE A 59 0.07 1.83 -0.90
CA ILE A 59 1.26 1.56 -1.72
C ILE A 59 1.36 2.61 -2.82
N MET A 60 2.55 3.19 -2.94
CA MET A 60 2.89 4.18 -3.96
C MET A 60 4.17 3.74 -4.66
N GLY A 61 4.19 3.83 -5.99
CA GLY A 61 5.34 3.54 -6.82
C GLY A 61 5.78 4.79 -7.57
N GLU A 62 7.04 5.18 -7.40
CA GLU A 62 7.62 6.37 -8.03
C GLU A 62 8.13 6.06 -9.45
N TYR A 63 7.19 5.80 -10.36
CA TYR A 63 7.52 5.57 -11.78
C TYR A 63 8.01 6.85 -12.45
N GLN A 64 8.98 6.74 -13.36
CA GLN A 64 9.49 7.88 -14.15
C GLN A 64 8.39 8.57 -14.97
N ALA A 65 7.44 7.79 -15.50
CA ALA A 65 6.28 8.29 -16.22
C ALA A 65 5.01 7.69 -15.60
N LEU A 66 4.12 8.56 -15.12
CA LEU A 66 2.86 8.16 -14.48
C LEU A 66 1.73 7.96 -15.50
N ASP A 67 1.87 8.48 -16.71
CA ASP A 67 0.82 8.46 -17.73
C ASP A 67 0.41 7.02 -18.09
N GLY A 68 -0.89 6.76 -18.02
CA GLY A 68 -1.48 5.43 -18.20
C GLY A 68 -1.12 4.39 -17.14
N LYS A 69 -0.37 4.72 -16.07
CA LYS A 69 0.09 3.75 -15.05
C LYS A 69 -0.67 3.87 -13.74
N LYS A 70 -0.95 2.71 -13.14
CA LYS A 70 -1.43 2.64 -11.75
C LYS A 70 -0.25 2.82 -10.79
N TRP A 71 0.09 4.05 -10.45
CA TRP A 71 1.20 4.36 -9.53
C TRP A 71 0.81 4.30 -8.04
N ARG A 72 -0.47 4.11 -7.73
CA ARG A 72 -1.02 4.07 -6.37
C ARG A 72 -2.02 2.92 -6.20
N MET A 73 -2.01 2.32 -5.02
CA MET A 73 -2.96 1.28 -4.61
C MET A 73 -3.25 1.38 -3.11
N SER A 74 -4.50 1.14 -2.72
CA SER A 74 -4.92 1.01 -1.33
C SER A 74 -5.42 -0.42 -1.11
N LEU A 75 -4.87 -1.10 -0.11
CA LEU A 75 -5.30 -2.44 0.30
C LEU A 75 -6.00 -2.34 1.66
N PRO A 76 -7.32 -2.56 1.75
CA PRO A 76 -8.03 -2.57 3.02
C PRO A 76 -7.55 -3.73 3.90
N LEU A 77 -7.29 -3.46 5.17
CA LEU A 77 -6.97 -4.45 6.19
C LEU A 77 -8.27 -5.03 6.76
N PRO A 78 -8.33 -6.35 7.02
CA PRO A 78 -9.49 -6.96 7.65
C PRO A 78 -9.64 -6.42 9.07
N VAL A 79 -10.87 -6.06 9.46
CA VAL A 79 -11.15 -5.65 10.84
C VAL A 79 -11.67 -6.83 11.67
N PRO A 80 -11.38 -6.89 12.98
CA PRO A 80 -11.94 -7.92 13.85
C PRO A 80 -13.47 -7.95 13.76
N GLY A 81 -14.03 -9.13 13.41
CA GLY A 81 -15.47 -9.33 13.24
C GLY A 81 -15.98 -9.24 11.80
N GLU A 82 -15.14 -8.85 10.84
CA GLU A 82 -15.50 -8.83 9.42
C GLU A 82 -15.34 -10.23 8.81
N LYS A 83 -16.40 -10.76 8.19
CA LYS A 83 -16.38 -12.09 7.54
C LYS A 83 -15.81 -12.07 6.12
N HIS A 84 -15.65 -10.88 5.53
CA HIS A 84 -15.16 -10.72 4.15
C HIS A 84 -13.66 -10.46 4.15
N ILE A 85 -12.88 -11.53 4.26
CA ILE A 85 -11.43 -11.46 4.03
C ILE A 85 -11.21 -11.27 2.53
N TYR A 86 -10.53 -10.19 2.14
CA TYR A 86 -10.23 -9.90 0.75
C TYR A 86 -9.37 -11.01 0.13
N GLN A 87 -9.70 -11.45 -1.09
CA GLN A 87 -9.04 -12.60 -1.75
C GLN A 87 -7.53 -12.44 -2.00
N PHE A 88 -7.00 -11.22 -1.87
CA PHE A 88 -5.56 -10.96 -2.04
C PHE A 88 -4.75 -11.06 -0.74
N TRP A 89 -5.39 -11.06 0.44
CA TRP A 89 -4.71 -11.33 1.70
C TRP A 89 -4.59 -12.84 1.90
N LYS A 90 -3.35 -13.31 2.05
CA LYS A 90 -3.03 -14.67 2.48
C LYS A 90 -2.52 -14.63 3.92
N GLY A 91 -2.85 -15.63 4.72
CA GLY A 91 -2.20 -15.83 6.02
C GLY A 91 -3.15 -16.29 7.12
N SER A 92 -2.62 -16.34 8.34
CA SER A 92 -3.34 -16.72 9.56
C SER A 92 -3.90 -15.48 10.26
N ALA A 93 -4.51 -15.65 11.44
CA ALA A 93 -4.95 -14.53 12.27
C ALA A 93 -3.80 -13.59 12.70
N GLU A 94 -2.54 -14.02 12.61
CA GLU A 94 -1.37 -13.31 13.14
C GLU A 94 -0.53 -12.61 12.06
N GLU A 95 -0.62 -13.04 10.79
CA GLU A 95 0.15 -12.45 9.70
C GLU A 95 -0.69 -12.36 8.43
N LEU A 96 -0.77 -11.17 7.85
CA LEU A 96 -1.44 -10.90 6.57
C LEU A 96 -0.38 -10.58 5.52
N GLN A 97 -0.40 -11.33 4.44
CA GLN A 97 0.54 -11.22 3.33
C GLN A 97 -0.21 -10.91 2.04
N ALA A 98 0.25 -9.92 1.28
CA ALA A 98 -0.21 -9.63 -0.06
C ALA A 98 0.99 -9.52 -0.99
N THR A 99 0.89 -10.08 -2.19
CA THR A 99 1.95 -10.01 -3.20
C THR A 99 1.61 -8.95 -4.24
N LEU A 100 2.51 -7.98 -4.38
CA LEU A 100 2.41 -6.88 -5.34
C LEU A 100 3.45 -7.07 -6.45
N PHE A 101 3.04 -6.83 -7.69
CA PHE A 101 3.92 -6.80 -8.85
C PHE A 101 4.02 -5.37 -9.37
N PHE A 102 5.24 -4.89 -9.53
CA PHE A 102 5.55 -3.56 -10.05
C PHE A 102 6.14 -3.73 -11.45
N ASP A 103 5.38 -3.37 -12.48
CA ASP A 103 5.82 -3.53 -13.87
C ASP A 103 5.71 -2.24 -14.68
N VAL A 104 5.98 -2.36 -15.98
CA VAL A 104 5.90 -1.24 -16.93
C VAL A 104 4.51 -0.61 -17.05
N ASN A 105 3.45 -1.25 -16.54
CA ASN A 105 2.07 -0.75 -16.57
C ASN A 105 1.60 -0.21 -15.20
N GLY A 106 2.39 -0.41 -14.15
CA GLY A 106 2.10 0.06 -12.79
C GLY A 106 2.05 -1.07 -11.76
N ILE A 107 1.37 -0.78 -10.66
CA ILE A 107 1.20 -1.68 -9.52
C ILE A 107 0.02 -2.61 -9.78
N ARG A 108 0.23 -3.90 -9.58
CA ARG A 108 -0.80 -4.93 -9.66
C ARG A 108 -0.74 -5.82 -8.43
N VAL A 109 -1.90 -6.09 -7.82
CA VAL A 109 -2.01 -7.11 -6.77
C VAL A 109 -2.20 -8.47 -7.41
N ILE A 110 -1.47 -9.48 -6.95
CA ILE A 110 -1.65 -10.85 -7.40
C ILE A 110 -2.61 -11.52 -6.43
N SER A 111 -3.88 -11.63 -6.83
CA SER A 111 -4.82 -12.57 -6.20
C SER A 111 -4.55 -13.97 -6.74
N GLN A 112 -4.49 -14.97 -5.88
CA GLN A 112 -4.41 -16.38 -6.27
C GLN A 112 -5.63 -17.13 -5.79
#